data_AF-A0A087U9H7-F1
#
_entry.id   AF-A0A087U9H7-F1
#
_cell.length_a   1.000
_cell.length_b   1.000
_cell.length_c   1.000
_cell.angle_alpha   90.00
_cell.angle_beta   90.00
_cell.angle_gamma   90.00
#
_symmetry.space_group_name_H-M   'P 1'
#
loop_
_entity.id
_entity.type
_entity.pdbx_description
1 polymer ?
#
loop_
_entity_poly.entity_id
_entity_poly.type
_entity_poly.pdbx_seq_one_letter_code
_entity_poly.pdbx_strand_id
1 'polypeptide(L)'
;MFVLSQDRLTMDIEASTLSLMLQLLETDPEMLNPEKEIDLILKDPALCAMQDKHREKVYQLCEEMQQKGHAKHLKLDNINTGILAMETLLSLTSRKAGEWFKEEMRTLHGLDRIADTVTSCVALLVPEENEIIFHPTEVQLDRIRKIDRCLRVLENVTHMNSENQEYVMNYKGSSLIMSCLSLMKLCKSHLLEQKPVDIDKATDEVTEKSTKSESPILSCLLNLLKILSNVTYRMPLDDSQFSSGESLIDHVLICILQVPRAVPLEKRFDLLVLSLGLMINLLEYCDENSVKFMEMYALGSFDTVNDGYEMLASEALVELMLSRLDAARVSEEQADELLSSQEEKHAASIEKKDVETAADDLEETLMKTLQKAGKHMEHSIIAAYIAILLGCVAQKNPEFIDVLKDHVPDGKFDVMVDVLKKFKSFVT
;
A
#
# COMPACT_ATOMS: atom_id res chain seq x y z
N MET A 1 -23.27 -4.34 15.49
CA MET A 1 -22.42 -3.18 15.18
C MET A 1 -22.09 -3.11 13.70
N PHE A 2 -21.35 -4.06 13.13
CA PHE A 2 -21.04 -4.07 11.69
C PHE A 2 -22.26 -3.83 10.77
N VAL A 3 -23.30 -4.67 10.88
CA VAL A 3 -24.53 -4.50 10.07
C VAL A 3 -25.18 -3.14 10.29
N LEU A 4 -25.26 -2.66 11.54
CA LEU A 4 -25.83 -1.35 11.87
C LEU A 4 -25.02 -0.19 11.29
N SER A 5 -23.69 -0.31 11.26
CA SER A 5 -22.78 0.72 10.71
C SER A 5 -22.88 0.86 9.20
N GLN A 6 -23.58 -0.05 8.51
CA GLN A 6 -23.84 0.04 7.08
C GLN A 6 -25.09 0.87 6.77
N ASP A 7 -25.99 1.03 7.74
CA ASP A 7 -27.17 1.89 7.62
C ASP A 7 -26.78 3.35 7.89
N ARG A 8 -27.25 4.26 7.02
CA ARG A 8 -26.83 5.68 6.92
C ARG A 8 -27.23 6.57 8.12
N LEU A 9 -27.63 5.99 9.23
CA LEU A 9 -28.04 6.73 10.41
C LEU A 9 -26.81 6.99 11.26
N THR A 10 -26.67 8.23 11.75
CA THR A 10 -25.74 8.56 12.83
C THR A 10 -25.99 7.58 13.96
N MET A 11 -25.05 6.65 14.15
CA MET A 11 -25.08 5.75 15.29
C MET A 11 -24.63 6.58 16.49
N ASP A 12 -25.50 6.73 17.49
CA ASP A 12 -25.08 7.23 18.81
C ASP A 12 -24.16 6.16 19.42
N ILE A 13 -22.85 6.36 19.25
CA ILE A 13 -21.84 5.46 19.79
C ILE A 13 -21.37 6.06 21.11
N GLU A 14 -21.78 5.44 22.20
CA GLU A 14 -21.25 5.75 23.51
C GLU A 14 -19.78 5.34 23.62
N ALA A 15 -19.02 5.99 24.51
CA ALA A 15 -17.64 5.64 24.80
C ALA A 15 -17.44 4.18 25.24
N SER A 16 -18.44 3.61 25.92
CA SER A 16 -18.49 2.19 26.29
C SER A 16 -18.48 1.28 25.05
N THR A 17 -19.24 1.65 24.02
CA THR A 17 -19.39 0.91 22.77
C THR A 17 -18.15 1.06 21.91
N LEU A 18 -17.59 2.27 21.80
CA LEU A 18 -16.31 2.48 21.12
C LEU A 18 -15.19 1.69 21.79
N SER A 19 -15.11 1.74 23.11
CA SER A 19 -14.14 0.96 23.89
C SER A 19 -14.24 -0.53 23.60
N LEU A 20 -15.45 -1.08 23.55
CA LEU A 20 -15.66 -2.49 23.20
C LEU A 20 -15.21 -2.79 21.77
N MET A 21 -15.54 -1.92 20.81
CA MET A 21 -15.12 -2.10 19.41
C MET A 21 -13.59 -2.12 19.26
N LEU A 22 -12.88 -1.27 20.00
CA LEU A 22 -11.41 -1.26 20.02
C LEU A 22 -10.84 -2.53 20.67
N GLN A 23 -11.43 -3.02 21.76
CA GLN A 23 -11.03 -4.30 22.36
C GLN A 23 -11.23 -5.50 21.41
N LEU A 24 -12.32 -5.48 20.63
CA LEU A 24 -12.58 -6.50 19.60
C LEU A 24 -11.59 -6.41 18.43
N LEU A 25 -11.19 -5.20 18.04
CA LEU A 25 -10.12 -4.97 17.04
C LEU A 25 -8.78 -5.56 17.50
N GLU A 26 -8.48 -5.44 18.79
CA GLU A 26 -7.28 -5.94 19.45
C GLU A 26 -7.30 -7.46 19.67
N THR A 27 -8.40 -8.16 19.40
CA THR A 27 -8.49 -9.60 19.69
C THR A 27 -7.75 -10.42 18.63
N ASP A 28 -6.83 -11.28 19.09
CA ASP A 28 -6.06 -12.19 18.23
C ASP A 28 -6.85 -13.49 17.97
N PRO A 29 -6.83 -14.04 16.73
CA PRO A 29 -7.45 -15.33 16.43
C PRO A 29 -6.85 -16.48 17.26
N GLU A 30 -5.56 -16.36 17.62
CA GLU A 30 -4.75 -17.38 18.30
C GLU A 30 -5.01 -17.57 19.81
N MET A 31 -6.03 -16.94 20.38
CA MET A 31 -6.51 -17.39 21.71
C MET A 31 -7.25 -18.75 21.65
N LEU A 32 -7.45 -19.31 20.46
CA LEU A 32 -7.86 -20.69 20.23
C LEU A 32 -6.63 -21.61 20.27
N ASN A 33 -6.21 -22.01 21.48
CA ASN A 33 -5.36 -23.19 21.63
C ASN A 33 -6.12 -24.39 21.03
N PRO A 34 -5.56 -25.13 20.05
CA PRO A 34 -6.21 -26.31 19.49
C PRO A 34 -6.59 -27.32 20.58
N GLU A 35 -5.75 -27.44 21.61
CA GLU A 35 -6.00 -28.27 22.80
C GLU A 35 -7.18 -27.77 23.64
N LYS A 36 -7.37 -26.44 23.76
CA LYS A 36 -8.53 -25.85 24.47
C LYS A 36 -9.80 -26.01 23.67
N GLU A 37 -9.72 -25.90 22.35
CA GLU A 37 -10.86 -26.09 21.44
C GLU A 37 -11.30 -27.56 21.44
N ILE A 38 -10.35 -28.51 21.39
CA ILE A 38 -10.63 -29.94 21.54
C ILE A 38 -11.22 -30.25 22.94
N ASP A 39 -10.69 -29.65 24.01
CA ASP A 39 -11.24 -29.80 25.37
C ASP A 39 -12.65 -29.20 25.52
N LEU A 40 -12.95 -28.08 24.86
CA LEU A 40 -14.29 -27.48 24.77
C LEU A 40 -15.26 -28.36 23.98
N ILE A 41 -14.84 -28.89 22.84
CA ILE A 41 -15.64 -29.81 22.01
C ILE A 41 -15.96 -31.09 22.79
N LEU A 42 -15.00 -31.61 23.56
CA LEU A 42 -15.20 -32.80 24.40
C LEU A 42 -16.09 -32.53 25.63
N LYS A 43 -16.06 -31.30 26.18
CA LYS A 43 -16.85 -30.93 27.36
C LYS A 43 -18.29 -30.52 27.05
N ASP A 44 -18.53 -29.83 25.93
CA ASP A 44 -19.87 -29.39 25.54
C ASP A 44 -20.05 -29.34 24.01
N PRO A 45 -20.36 -30.49 23.37
CA PRO A 45 -20.60 -30.57 21.93
C PRO A 45 -21.78 -29.70 21.46
N ALA A 46 -22.76 -29.46 22.33
CA ALA A 46 -23.96 -28.69 22.00
C ALA A 46 -23.65 -27.19 21.90
N LEU A 47 -22.76 -26.68 22.76
CA LEU A 47 -22.27 -25.30 22.69
C LEU A 47 -21.45 -25.06 21.42
N CYS A 48 -20.57 -26.00 21.04
CA CYS A 48 -19.81 -25.90 19.78
C CYS A 48 -20.73 -25.90 18.55
N ALA A 49 -21.69 -26.82 18.47
CA ALA A 49 -22.66 -26.84 17.37
C ALA A 49 -23.50 -25.55 17.29
N MET A 50 -23.82 -24.95 18.44
CA MET A 50 -24.49 -23.65 18.49
C MET A 50 -23.59 -22.51 17.99
N GLN A 51 -22.31 -22.51 18.38
CA GLN A 51 -21.33 -21.53 17.90
C GLN A 51 -21.12 -21.63 16.38
N ASP A 52 -21.02 -22.84 15.84
CA ASP A 52 -20.91 -23.06 14.39
C ASP A 52 -22.12 -22.52 13.65
N LYS A 53 -23.33 -22.80 14.17
CA LYS A 53 -24.58 -22.25 13.60
C LYS A 53 -24.62 -20.72 13.67
N HIS A 54 -24.14 -20.13 14.76
CA HIS A 54 -24.03 -18.67 14.88
C HIS A 54 -23.01 -18.10 13.89
N ARG A 55 -21.87 -18.77 13.72
CA ARG A 55 -20.82 -18.39 12.78
C ARG A 55 -21.34 -18.44 11.34
N GLU A 56 -22.02 -19.52 10.96
CA GLU A 56 -22.68 -19.65 9.66
C GLU A 56 -23.70 -18.53 9.41
N LYS A 57 -24.50 -18.18 10.43
CA LYS A 57 -25.43 -17.06 10.33
C LYS A 57 -24.72 -15.71 10.17
N VAL A 58 -23.57 -15.51 10.81
CA VAL A 58 -22.74 -14.31 10.61
C VAL A 58 -22.20 -14.25 9.18
N TYR A 59 -21.73 -15.37 8.61
CA TYR A 59 -21.30 -15.44 7.22
C TYR A 59 -22.43 -15.10 6.25
N GLN A 60 -23.62 -15.69 6.42
CA GLN A 60 -24.80 -15.39 5.62
C GLN A 60 -25.17 -13.90 5.67
N LEU A 61 -25.15 -13.29 6.86
CA LEU A 61 -25.42 -11.86 7.01
C LEU A 61 -24.37 -10.99 6.30
N CYS A 62 -23.09 -11.36 6.36
CA CYS A 62 -22.03 -10.64 5.66
C CYS A 62 -22.18 -10.76 4.14
N GLU A 63 -22.53 -11.94 3.63
CA GLU A 63 -22.81 -12.19 2.22
C GLU A 63 -24.02 -11.36 1.75
N GLU A 64 -25.13 -11.36 2.51
CA GLU A 64 -26.30 -10.53 2.21
C GLU A 64 -25.95 -9.03 2.17
N MET A 65 -25.08 -8.55 3.08
CA MET A 65 -24.62 -7.16 3.06
C MET A 65 -23.79 -6.87 1.81
N GLN A 66 -22.92 -7.80 1.40
CA GLN A 66 -22.11 -7.66 0.19
C GLN A 66 -22.97 -7.65 -1.08
N GLN A 67 -24.00 -8.51 -1.16
CA GLN A 67 -24.98 -8.53 -2.25
C GLN A 67 -25.79 -7.23 -2.33
N LYS A 68 -26.10 -6.61 -1.19
CA LYS A 68 -26.75 -5.28 -1.12
C LYS A 68 -25.80 -4.13 -1.49
N GLY A 69 -24.53 -4.42 -1.81
CA GLY A 69 -23.52 -3.46 -2.24
C GLY A 69 -22.77 -2.75 -1.09
N HIS A 70 -22.95 -3.21 0.14
CA HIS A 70 -22.21 -2.76 1.32
C HIS A 70 -20.94 -3.60 1.51
N ALA A 71 -19.90 -3.06 2.17
CA ALA A 71 -18.66 -3.81 2.50
C ALA A 71 -18.06 -4.66 1.34
N LYS A 72 -18.02 -4.10 0.12
CA LYS A 72 -17.63 -4.82 -1.11
C LYS A 72 -16.26 -5.53 -1.06
N HIS A 73 -15.37 -5.07 -0.20
CA HIS A 73 -14.00 -5.58 -0.06
C HIS A 73 -13.82 -6.57 1.10
N LEU A 74 -14.90 -6.93 1.81
CA LEU A 74 -14.84 -7.96 2.85
C LEU A 74 -14.59 -9.33 2.20
N LYS A 75 -13.48 -9.97 2.59
CA LYS A 75 -13.17 -11.35 2.17
C LYS A 75 -13.96 -12.32 3.04
N LEU A 76 -14.97 -12.96 2.46
CA LEU A 76 -15.85 -13.90 3.16
C LEU A 76 -15.08 -15.14 3.65
N ASP A 77 -13.95 -15.46 3.06
CA ASP A 77 -13.18 -16.67 3.39
C ASP A 77 -12.50 -16.55 4.77
N ASN A 78 -12.27 -15.32 5.26
CA ASN A 78 -11.47 -15.02 6.44
C ASN A 78 -12.20 -14.11 7.44
N ILE A 79 -13.49 -14.35 7.71
CA ILE A 79 -14.20 -13.56 8.73
C ILE A 79 -13.75 -13.94 10.15
N ASN A 80 -13.27 -12.96 10.90
CA ASN A 80 -13.00 -13.07 12.34
C ASN A 80 -13.42 -11.79 13.09
N THR A 81 -13.43 -11.85 14.42
CA THR A 81 -13.84 -10.74 15.30
C THR A 81 -13.09 -9.45 15.01
N GLY A 82 -11.76 -9.51 14.88
CA GLY A 82 -10.94 -8.33 14.61
C GLY A 82 -11.21 -7.71 13.23
N ILE A 83 -11.49 -8.52 12.21
CA ILE A 83 -11.84 -8.05 10.86
C ILE A 83 -13.21 -7.36 10.88
N LEU A 84 -14.22 -7.96 11.51
CA LEU A 84 -15.53 -7.33 11.63
C LEU A 84 -15.47 -6.03 12.44
N ALA A 85 -14.64 -5.99 13.49
CA ALA A 85 -14.41 -4.79 14.27
C ALA A 85 -13.75 -3.68 13.45
N MET A 86 -12.69 -4.02 12.70
CA MET A 86 -12.03 -3.11 11.76
C MET A 86 -13.01 -2.57 10.72
N GLU A 87 -13.75 -3.44 10.03
CA GLU A 87 -14.70 -3.02 8.98
C GLU A 87 -15.83 -2.14 9.54
N THR A 88 -16.26 -2.39 10.78
CA THR A 88 -17.21 -1.51 11.48
C THR A 88 -16.59 -0.11 11.69
N LEU A 89 -15.37 -0.04 12.23
CA LEU A 89 -14.68 1.23 12.47
C LEU A 89 -14.43 1.99 11.16
N LEU A 90 -13.97 1.30 10.11
CA LEU A 90 -13.78 1.89 8.77
C LEU A 90 -15.08 2.44 8.18
N SER A 91 -16.20 1.75 8.40
CA SER A 91 -17.52 2.24 7.98
C SER A 91 -17.89 3.54 8.69
N LEU A 92 -17.65 3.58 10.01
CA LEU A 92 -17.97 4.73 10.88
C LEU A 92 -17.03 5.92 10.70
N THR A 93 -15.79 5.70 10.25
CA THR A 93 -14.82 6.77 9.95
C THR A 93 -14.86 7.22 8.48
N SER A 94 -15.66 6.53 7.65
CA SER A 94 -15.73 6.81 6.21
C SER A 94 -16.30 8.19 5.89
N ARG A 95 -16.04 8.70 4.67
CA ARG A 95 -16.66 9.92 4.16
C ARG A 95 -18.19 9.92 4.25
N LYS A 96 -18.82 8.74 4.27
CA LYS A 96 -20.28 8.60 4.37
C LYS A 96 -20.79 8.88 5.78
N ALA A 97 -20.00 8.57 6.81
CA ALA A 97 -20.36 8.78 8.21
C ALA A 97 -20.06 10.22 8.68
N GLY A 98 -19.16 10.92 8.00
CA GLY A 98 -18.82 12.32 8.28
C GLY A 98 -17.63 12.46 9.24
N GLU A 99 -17.21 13.70 9.50
CA GLU A 99 -15.99 14.00 10.25
C GLU A 99 -16.13 13.77 11.77
N TRP A 100 -17.37 13.80 12.28
CA TRP A 100 -17.67 13.73 13.72
C TRP A 100 -17.04 12.50 14.40
N PHE A 101 -17.07 11.32 13.75
CA PHE A 101 -16.57 10.11 14.39
C PHE A 101 -15.04 10.08 14.45
N LYS A 102 -14.35 10.79 13.54
CA LYS A 102 -12.89 10.94 13.62
C LYS A 102 -12.49 11.83 14.80
N GLU A 103 -13.28 12.88 15.09
CA GLU A 103 -13.08 13.72 16.27
C GLU A 103 -13.38 12.95 17.57
N GLU A 104 -14.44 12.13 17.55
CA GLU A 104 -14.84 11.29 18.69
C GLU A 104 -13.78 10.21 18.98
N MET A 105 -13.20 9.61 17.94
CA MET A 105 -12.06 8.67 18.05
C MET A 105 -10.89 9.28 18.80
N ARG A 106 -10.62 10.58 18.66
CA ARG A 106 -9.58 11.28 19.41
C ARG A 106 -10.06 11.64 20.82
N THR A 107 -11.23 12.24 20.95
CA THR A 107 -11.77 12.75 22.23
C THR A 107 -12.01 11.64 23.25
N LEU A 108 -12.38 10.44 22.78
CA LEU A 108 -12.60 9.27 23.61
C LEU A 108 -11.36 8.37 23.78
N HIS A 109 -10.16 8.88 23.47
CA HIS A 109 -8.89 8.15 23.55
C HIS A 109 -8.85 6.87 22.70
N GLY A 110 -9.65 6.81 21.63
CA GLY A 110 -9.61 5.70 20.68
C GLY A 110 -8.30 5.66 19.90
N LEU A 111 -7.78 6.82 19.49
CA LEU A 111 -6.46 6.94 18.86
C LEU A 111 -5.35 6.44 19.79
N ASP A 112 -5.41 6.77 21.08
CA ASP A 112 -4.44 6.38 22.10
C ASP A 112 -4.33 4.87 22.21
N ARG A 113 -5.48 4.18 22.28
CA ARG A 113 -5.52 2.71 22.39
C ARG A 113 -4.97 2.02 21.14
N ILE A 114 -5.29 2.55 19.95
CA ILE A 114 -4.75 2.00 18.71
C ILE A 114 -3.23 2.24 18.66
N ALA A 115 -2.76 3.44 18.99
CA ALA A 115 -1.35 3.79 19.02
C ALA A 115 -0.56 2.94 20.02
N ASP A 116 -1.12 2.71 21.22
CA ASP A 116 -0.52 1.85 22.25
C ASP A 116 -0.48 0.39 21.81
N THR A 117 -1.52 -0.10 21.14
CA THR A 117 -1.56 -1.45 20.58
C THR A 117 -0.49 -1.64 19.52
N VAL A 118 -0.36 -0.71 18.58
CA VAL A 118 0.67 -0.76 17.53
C VAL A 118 2.06 -0.73 18.15
N THR A 119 2.33 0.25 19.02
CA THR A 119 3.62 0.42 19.71
C THR A 119 4.01 -0.85 20.48
N SER A 120 3.07 -1.40 21.26
CA SER A 120 3.31 -2.61 22.06
C SER A 120 3.53 -3.85 21.18
N CYS A 121 2.79 -3.98 20.07
CA CYS A 121 2.97 -5.08 19.15
C CYS A 121 4.31 -4.99 18.42
N VAL A 122 4.72 -3.79 17.98
CA VAL A 122 6.02 -3.57 17.33
C VAL A 122 7.17 -3.88 18.29
N ALA A 123 7.09 -3.44 19.55
CA ALA A 123 8.11 -3.73 20.56
C ALA A 123 8.32 -5.23 20.81
N LEU A 124 7.31 -6.07 20.54
CA LEU A 124 7.40 -7.53 20.63
C LEU A 124 7.81 -8.20 19.30
N LEU A 125 7.78 -7.47 18.17
CA LEU A 125 8.20 -7.96 16.86
C LEU A 125 9.65 -7.66 16.55
N VAL A 126 10.12 -6.47 16.95
CA VAL A 126 11.44 -5.97 16.60
C VAL A 126 12.44 -6.52 17.63
N PRO A 127 13.29 -7.49 17.26
CA PRO A 127 14.34 -7.97 18.15
C PRO A 127 15.35 -6.85 18.47
N GLU A 128 16.09 -7.01 19.57
CA GLU A 128 17.19 -6.11 19.92
C GLU A 128 18.28 -6.18 18.83
N GLU A 129 18.37 -5.14 18.00
CA GLU A 129 19.37 -4.83 16.96
C GLU A 129 19.73 -5.91 15.91
N ASN A 130 19.55 -5.56 14.62
CA ASN A 130 20.05 -6.24 13.41
C ASN A 130 19.54 -7.66 13.07
N GLU A 131 18.64 -8.25 13.82
CA GLU A 131 18.01 -9.52 13.42
C GLU A 131 16.94 -9.31 12.33
N ILE A 132 17.15 -9.94 11.17
CA ILE A 132 16.16 -10.00 10.10
C ILE A 132 15.26 -11.21 10.35
N ILE A 133 13.94 -11.00 10.33
CA ILE A 133 13.00 -12.11 10.31
C ILE A 133 13.04 -12.71 8.91
N PHE A 134 13.69 -13.86 8.71
CA PHE A 134 13.72 -14.55 7.42
C PHE A 134 12.47 -15.40 7.18
N HIS A 135 11.98 -16.04 8.24
CA HIS A 135 10.80 -16.90 8.22
C HIS A 135 9.91 -16.52 9.41
N PRO A 136 8.94 -15.61 9.22
CA PRO A 136 8.06 -15.19 10.31
C PRO A 136 7.23 -16.38 10.79
N THR A 137 7.20 -16.56 12.12
CA THR A 137 6.29 -17.53 12.75
C THR A 137 4.84 -17.08 12.59
N GLU A 138 3.86 -17.99 12.67
CA GLU A 138 2.44 -17.61 12.60
C GLU A 138 2.07 -16.57 13.66
N VAL A 139 2.62 -16.67 14.88
CA VAL A 139 2.43 -15.69 15.95
C VAL A 139 2.93 -14.30 15.54
N GLN A 140 4.07 -14.22 14.82
CA GLN A 140 4.57 -12.96 14.29
C GLN A 140 3.67 -12.44 13.15
N LEU A 141 3.19 -13.32 12.27
CA LEU A 141 2.27 -12.94 11.20
C LEU A 141 0.92 -12.44 11.74
N ASP A 142 0.38 -13.07 12.78
CA ASP A 142 -0.85 -12.65 13.46
C ASP A 142 -0.69 -11.28 14.11
N ARG A 143 0.44 -11.06 14.77
CA ARG A 143 0.77 -9.75 15.32
C ARG A 143 0.89 -8.68 14.23
N ILE A 144 1.50 -9.00 13.08
CA ILE A 144 1.54 -8.11 11.92
C ILE A 144 0.15 -7.85 11.35
N ARG A 145 -0.71 -8.86 11.23
CA ARG A 145 -2.13 -8.69 10.82
C ARG A 145 -2.89 -7.79 11.78
N LYS A 146 -2.63 -7.89 13.10
CA LYS A 146 -3.21 -7.01 14.11
C LYS A 146 -2.74 -5.57 13.96
N ILE A 147 -1.45 -5.35 13.76
CA ILE A 147 -0.91 -4.02 13.47
C ILE A 147 -1.51 -3.46 12.18
N ASP A 148 -1.59 -4.27 11.12
CA ASP A 148 -2.18 -3.89 9.83
C ASP A 148 -3.62 -3.37 9.99
N ARG A 149 -4.48 -4.09 10.72
CA ARG A 149 -5.85 -3.66 11.02
C ARG A 149 -5.88 -2.31 11.75
N CYS A 150 -4.98 -2.12 12.72
CA CYS A 150 -4.85 -0.87 13.47
C CYS A 150 -4.43 0.29 12.57
N LEU A 151 -3.42 0.09 11.72
CA LEU A 151 -2.92 1.10 10.78
C LEU A 151 -4.00 1.49 9.77
N ARG A 152 -4.85 0.56 9.32
CA ARG A 152 -5.97 0.88 8.42
C ARG A 152 -6.98 1.81 9.07
N VAL A 153 -7.32 1.61 10.34
CA VAL A 153 -8.20 2.52 11.07
C VAL A 153 -7.53 3.88 11.27
N LEU A 154 -6.25 3.90 11.65
CA LEU A 154 -5.46 5.13 11.80
C LEU A 154 -5.37 5.93 10.48
N GLU A 155 -5.25 5.25 9.35
CA GLU A 155 -5.14 5.87 8.03
C GLU A 155 -6.43 6.62 7.72
N ASN A 156 -7.55 5.98 8.03
CA ASN A 156 -8.85 6.56 7.74
C ASN A 156 -9.18 7.76 8.62
N VAL A 157 -8.86 7.70 9.91
CA VAL A 157 -9.11 8.80 10.86
C VAL A 157 -8.15 9.97 10.70
N THR A 158 -6.97 9.76 10.09
CA THR A 158 -6.01 10.82 9.77
C THR A 158 -6.20 11.39 8.36
N HIS A 159 -6.98 10.73 7.50
CA HIS A 159 -7.24 11.23 6.15
C HIS A 159 -8.00 12.56 6.19
N MET A 160 -7.38 13.62 5.63
CA MET A 160 -7.95 14.97 5.55
C MET A 160 -8.40 15.55 6.91
N ASN A 161 -7.77 15.13 8.01
CA ASN A 161 -8.04 15.64 9.34
C ASN A 161 -6.72 16.09 9.99
N SER A 162 -6.37 17.37 9.82
CA SER A 162 -5.11 17.95 10.32
C SER A 162 -4.95 17.78 11.83
N GLU A 163 -6.07 17.81 12.52
CA GLU A 163 -6.19 17.79 13.96
C GLU A 163 -5.88 16.39 14.53
N ASN A 164 -6.23 15.32 13.82
CA ASN A 164 -5.83 13.94 14.11
C ASN A 164 -4.43 13.64 13.60
N GLN A 165 -4.01 14.22 12.47
CA GLN A 165 -2.63 14.09 11.97
C GLN A 165 -1.62 14.61 12.99
N GLU A 166 -1.85 15.83 13.50
CA GLU A 166 -1.00 16.44 14.52
C GLU A 166 -1.02 15.65 15.85
N TYR A 167 -2.20 15.15 16.25
CA TYR A 167 -2.35 14.34 17.46
C TYR A 167 -1.53 13.03 17.37
N VAL A 168 -1.66 12.30 16.26
CA VAL A 168 -0.95 11.04 16.01
C VAL A 168 0.56 11.27 15.91
N MET A 169 0.97 12.36 15.24
CA MET A 169 2.38 12.72 15.06
C MET A 169 3.08 12.97 16.41
N ASN A 170 2.41 13.66 17.33
CA ASN A 170 2.98 14.05 18.63
C ASN A 170 2.67 13.05 19.76
N TYR A 171 1.93 11.97 19.48
CA TYR A 171 1.48 11.02 20.50
C TYR A 171 2.65 10.45 21.30
N LYS A 172 2.63 10.65 22.63
CA LYS A 172 3.66 10.22 23.60
C LYS A 172 5.09 10.53 23.13
N GLY A 173 5.32 11.73 22.57
CA GLY A 173 6.63 12.11 22.04
C GLY A 173 7.01 11.30 20.79
N SER A 174 6.06 11.17 19.86
CA SER A 174 6.23 10.48 18.58
C SER A 174 6.52 8.97 18.70
N SER A 175 6.12 8.32 19.80
CA SER A 175 6.38 6.89 20.04
C SER A 175 5.75 5.98 18.98
N LEU A 176 4.57 6.35 18.50
CA LEU A 176 3.89 5.63 17.42
C LEU A 176 4.68 5.75 16.11
N ILE A 177 5.14 6.95 15.77
CA ILE A 177 5.94 7.18 14.56
C ILE A 177 7.24 6.39 14.62
N MET A 178 7.95 6.41 15.74
CA MET A 178 9.14 5.60 15.98
C MET A 178 8.88 4.10 15.79
N SER A 179 7.73 3.62 16.27
CA SER A 179 7.30 2.23 16.07
C SER A 179 6.97 1.93 14.60
N CYS A 180 6.28 2.83 13.90
CA CYS A 180 5.99 2.70 12.48
C CYS A 180 7.27 2.63 11.63
N LEU A 181 8.30 3.42 11.96
CA LEU A 181 9.58 3.40 11.26
C LEU A 181 10.36 2.12 11.53
N SER A 182 10.38 1.66 12.78
CA SER A 182 10.99 0.37 13.16
C SER A 182 10.31 -0.79 12.42
N LEU A 183 8.99 -0.75 12.31
CA LEU A 183 8.22 -1.74 11.56
C LEU A 183 8.47 -1.65 10.06
N MET A 184 8.59 -0.44 9.50
CA MET A 184 8.93 -0.24 8.09
C MET A 184 10.31 -0.83 7.78
N LYS A 185 11.32 -0.63 8.65
CA LYS A 185 12.63 -1.26 8.53
C LYS A 185 12.51 -2.79 8.50
N LEU A 186 11.75 -3.36 9.44
CA LEU A 186 11.50 -4.80 9.50
C LEU A 186 10.85 -5.34 8.21
N CYS A 187 9.76 -4.71 7.76
CA CYS A 187 9.04 -5.11 6.55
C CYS A 187 9.91 -5.01 5.31
N LYS A 188 10.65 -3.89 5.16
CA LYS A 188 11.63 -3.65 4.08
C LYS A 188 12.68 -4.76 4.05
N SER A 189 13.36 -5.00 5.17
CA SER A 189 14.43 -6.01 5.26
C SER A 189 13.91 -7.41 4.93
N HIS A 190 12.76 -7.82 5.46
CA HIS A 190 12.15 -9.11 5.12
C HIS A 190 11.84 -9.23 3.62
N LEU A 191 11.31 -8.16 2.99
CA LEU A 191 10.99 -8.19 1.56
C LEU A 191 12.25 -8.26 0.68
N LEU A 192 13.33 -7.57 1.05
CA LEU A 192 14.59 -7.60 0.28
C LEU A 192 15.26 -8.99 0.26
N GLU A 193 15.09 -9.78 1.32
CA GLU A 193 15.60 -11.16 1.39
C GLU A 193 14.77 -12.16 0.58
N GLN A 194 13.59 -11.78 0.10
CA GLN A 194 12.80 -12.65 -0.75
C GLN A 194 13.40 -12.74 -2.15
N LYS A 195 13.27 -13.94 -2.74
CA LYS A 195 13.60 -14.12 -4.16
C LYS A 195 12.75 -13.17 -5.00
N PRO A 196 13.34 -12.58 -6.06
CA PRO A 196 12.57 -11.80 -7.03
C PRO A 196 11.38 -12.61 -7.55
N VAL A 197 10.27 -11.92 -7.81
CA VAL A 197 9.12 -12.53 -8.45
C VAL A 197 9.50 -12.94 -9.88
N ASP A 198 9.43 -14.24 -10.17
CA ASP A 198 9.66 -14.77 -11.51
C ASP A 198 8.52 -14.32 -12.44
N ILE A 199 8.89 -13.53 -13.46
CA ILE A 199 7.98 -13.00 -14.48
C ILE A 199 8.40 -13.60 -15.83
N ASP A 200 7.42 -14.11 -16.58
CA ASP A 200 7.66 -14.44 -17.98
C ASP A 200 7.77 -13.15 -18.80
N LYS A 201 8.97 -12.86 -19.30
CA LYS A 201 9.27 -11.65 -20.08
C LYS A 201 8.52 -11.60 -21.42
N ALA A 202 7.93 -12.69 -21.89
CA ALA A 202 7.19 -12.74 -23.15
C ALA A 202 5.71 -12.36 -22.98
N THR A 203 5.12 -12.61 -21.82
CA THR A 203 3.68 -12.39 -21.57
C THR A 203 3.40 -11.33 -20.49
N ASP A 204 4.43 -10.88 -19.76
CA ASP A 204 4.29 -10.11 -18.51
C ASP A 204 3.43 -10.82 -17.45
N GLU A 205 3.27 -12.14 -17.57
CA GLU A 205 2.47 -12.95 -16.65
C GLU A 205 3.35 -13.59 -15.56
N VAL A 206 2.75 -13.68 -14.37
CA VAL A 206 3.31 -14.36 -13.22
C VAL A 206 3.28 -15.87 -13.51
N THR A 207 4.43 -16.55 -13.52
CA THR A 207 4.43 -18.02 -13.67
C THR A 207 3.57 -18.66 -12.57
N GLU A 208 2.82 -19.74 -12.85
CA GLU A 208 1.84 -20.33 -11.90
C GLU A 208 2.38 -20.58 -10.47
N LYS A 209 3.71 -20.69 -10.30
CA LYS A 209 4.41 -20.87 -9.01
C LYS A 209 4.53 -19.59 -8.16
N SER A 210 4.25 -18.40 -8.71
CA SER A 210 4.33 -17.09 -8.04
C SER A 210 2.98 -16.44 -7.79
N THR A 211 1.86 -17.18 -7.92
CA THR A 211 0.53 -16.81 -7.40
C THR A 211 0.50 -16.79 -5.85
N LYS A 212 1.38 -16.00 -5.24
CA LYS A 212 1.37 -15.79 -3.79
C LYS A 212 0.27 -14.80 -3.47
N SER A 213 -0.64 -15.22 -2.60
CA SER A 213 -1.54 -14.30 -1.89
C SER A 213 -0.75 -13.14 -1.28
N GLU A 214 -1.40 -11.97 -1.14
CA GLU A 214 -0.78 -10.79 -0.53
C GLU A 214 -0.20 -11.14 0.84
N SER A 215 1.13 -11.03 0.97
CA SER A 215 1.81 -11.27 2.24
C SER A 215 1.33 -10.24 3.27
N PRO A 216 1.01 -10.65 4.52
CA PRO A 216 0.66 -9.72 5.59
C PRO A 216 1.71 -8.61 5.79
N ILE A 217 2.98 -8.92 5.50
CA ILE A 217 4.11 -7.98 5.61
C ILE A 217 4.04 -6.89 4.53
N LEU A 218 3.69 -7.26 3.29
CA LEU A 218 3.51 -6.30 2.21
C LEU A 218 2.31 -5.39 2.51
N SER A 219 1.18 -5.96 2.94
CA SER A 219 -0.02 -5.19 3.29
C SER A 219 0.29 -4.18 4.40
N CYS A 220 1.01 -4.62 5.42
CA CYS A 220 1.45 -3.77 6.52
C CYS A 220 2.36 -2.63 6.04
N LEU A 221 3.34 -2.92 5.17
CA LEU A 221 4.20 -1.89 4.58
C LEU A 221 3.40 -0.84 3.79
N LEU A 222 2.43 -1.26 2.97
CA LEU A 222 1.59 -0.33 2.21
C LEU A 222 0.77 0.57 3.13
N ASN A 223 0.24 0.02 4.23
CA ASN A 223 -0.52 0.81 5.21
C ASN A 223 0.40 1.73 6.05
N LEU A 224 1.64 1.34 6.33
CA LEU A 224 2.65 2.22 6.91
C LEU A 224 2.94 3.42 6.01
N LEU A 225 3.16 3.20 4.71
CA LEU A 225 3.41 4.27 3.75
C LEU A 225 2.24 5.27 3.70
N LYS A 226 0.99 4.79 3.75
CA LYS A 226 -0.20 5.65 3.80
C LYS A 226 -0.27 6.49 5.07
N ILE A 227 -0.04 5.87 6.23
CA ILE A 227 -0.02 6.58 7.52
C ILE A 227 1.04 7.66 7.52
N LEU A 228 2.27 7.29 7.16
CA LEU A 228 3.39 8.23 7.08
C LEU A 228 3.06 9.35 6.10
N SER A 229 2.45 9.05 4.95
CA SER A 229 2.01 10.08 4.00
C SER A 229 1.00 11.05 4.59
N ASN A 230 0.04 10.58 5.38
CA ASN A 230 -0.97 11.43 6.02
C ASN A 230 -0.36 12.35 7.09
N VAL A 231 0.56 11.84 7.91
CA VAL A 231 1.08 12.58 9.07
C VAL A 231 2.32 13.43 8.77
N THR A 232 3.05 13.13 7.69
CA THR A 232 4.24 13.91 7.28
C THR A 232 3.92 15.04 6.31
N TYR A 233 2.65 15.18 5.90
CA TYR A 233 2.25 16.26 5.02
C TYR A 233 2.42 17.62 5.74
N ARG A 234 3.42 18.40 5.30
CA ARG A 234 3.79 19.72 5.87
C ARG A 234 4.23 19.70 7.33
N MET A 235 4.46 18.52 7.89
CA MET A 235 4.99 18.33 9.24
C MET A 235 6.34 17.61 9.10
N PRO A 236 7.47 18.34 9.10
CA PRO A 236 8.76 17.71 8.96
C PRO A 236 9.01 16.79 10.17
N LEU A 237 9.52 15.60 9.89
CA LEU A 237 10.01 14.70 10.92
C LEU A 237 11.39 15.17 11.36
N ASP A 238 11.61 15.23 12.66
CA ASP A 238 12.92 15.54 13.23
C ASP A 238 13.78 14.27 13.21
N ASP A 239 14.77 14.25 12.31
CA ASP A 239 15.70 13.14 12.14
C ASP A 239 16.50 12.84 13.43
N SER A 240 16.63 13.80 14.34
CA SER A 240 17.36 13.64 15.61
C SER A 240 16.67 12.70 16.60
N GLN A 241 15.39 12.40 16.39
CA GLN A 241 14.63 11.45 17.22
C GLN A 241 14.92 9.99 16.83
N PHE A 242 15.62 9.74 15.72
CA PHE A 242 15.93 8.40 15.22
C PHE A 242 17.20 7.84 15.85
N SER A 243 17.08 6.72 16.56
CA SER A 243 18.18 6.09 17.29
C SER A 243 19.22 5.36 16.43
N SER A 244 19.06 5.29 15.10
CA SER A 244 19.79 4.32 14.25
C SER A 244 20.56 4.87 13.04
N GLY A 245 20.77 6.18 12.90
CA GLY A 245 21.60 6.74 11.83
C GLY A 245 21.04 6.67 10.40
N GLU A 246 20.13 5.72 10.10
CA GLU A 246 19.29 5.69 8.91
C GLU A 246 18.04 6.56 9.13
N SER A 247 17.75 7.45 8.18
CA SER A 247 16.56 8.30 8.16
C SER A 247 15.40 7.70 7.39
N LEU A 248 14.22 8.32 7.51
CA LEU A 248 13.05 7.89 6.76
C LEU A 248 13.29 7.98 5.24
N ILE A 249 13.97 9.00 4.74
CA ILE A 249 14.25 9.13 3.30
C ILE A 249 15.10 7.95 2.77
N ASP A 250 16.04 7.42 3.56
CA ASP A 250 16.82 6.22 3.19
C ASP A 250 15.91 5.00 2.98
N HIS A 251 14.96 4.80 3.89
CA HIS A 251 14.02 3.68 3.83
C HIS A 251 13.07 3.79 2.65
N VAL A 252 12.51 4.99 2.41
CA VAL A 252 11.58 5.24 1.31
C VAL A 252 12.29 5.09 -0.04
N LEU A 253 13.55 5.52 -0.15
CA LEU A 253 14.33 5.35 -1.37
C LEU A 253 14.54 3.86 -1.71
N ILE A 254 14.85 3.04 -0.72
CA ILE A 254 14.95 1.58 -0.90
C ILE A 254 13.59 0.96 -1.27
N CYS A 255 12.48 1.47 -0.71
CA CYS A 255 11.12 1.05 -1.11
C CYS A 255 10.81 1.36 -2.58
N ILE A 256 11.37 2.44 -3.13
CA ILE A 256 11.21 2.82 -4.54
C ILE A 256 12.08 1.94 -5.45
N LEU A 257 13.36 1.77 -5.12
CA LEU A 257 14.35 1.21 -6.03
C LEU A 257 14.51 -0.32 -5.93
N GLN A 258 14.38 -0.89 -4.73
CA GLN A 258 14.80 -2.27 -4.47
C GLN A 258 13.66 -3.19 -4.04
N VAL A 259 12.76 -2.72 -3.16
CA VAL A 259 11.64 -3.54 -2.67
C VAL A 259 10.73 -4.08 -3.79
N PRO A 260 10.46 -3.40 -4.93
CA PRO A 260 9.51 -3.92 -5.90
C PRO A 260 9.94 -5.27 -6.52
N ARG A 261 11.21 -5.67 -6.42
CA ARG A 261 11.70 -7.01 -6.81
C ARG A 261 10.90 -8.15 -6.15
N ALA A 262 10.50 -7.96 -4.90
CA ALA A 262 9.82 -8.96 -4.07
C ALA A 262 8.29 -8.79 -4.07
N VAL A 263 7.78 -7.78 -4.77
CA VAL A 263 6.35 -7.42 -4.77
C VAL A 263 5.67 -7.99 -6.01
N PRO A 264 4.48 -8.61 -5.86
CA PRO A 264 3.66 -9.05 -6.99
C PRO A 264 3.33 -7.91 -7.96
N LEU A 265 3.23 -8.19 -9.25
CA LEU A 265 3.06 -7.19 -10.31
C LEU A 265 1.85 -6.28 -10.07
N GLU A 266 0.77 -6.82 -9.52
CA GLU A 266 -0.49 -6.13 -9.23
C GLU A 266 -0.35 -5.10 -8.09
N LYS A 267 0.70 -5.22 -7.27
CA LYS A 267 0.96 -4.35 -6.11
C LYS A 267 2.17 -3.45 -6.26
N ARG A 268 2.95 -3.59 -7.33
CA ARG A 268 4.11 -2.73 -7.58
C ARG A 268 3.73 -1.27 -7.82
N PHE A 269 2.64 -1.04 -8.56
CA PHE A 269 2.14 0.31 -8.80
C PHE A 269 1.75 1.00 -7.48
N ASP A 270 0.95 0.33 -6.66
CA ASP A 270 0.54 0.80 -5.33
C ASP A 270 1.76 1.18 -4.48
N LEU A 271 2.77 0.29 -4.39
CA LEU A 271 3.99 0.53 -3.63
C LEU A 271 4.74 1.78 -4.13
N LEU A 272 4.95 1.89 -5.45
CA LEU A 272 5.75 2.96 -6.03
C LEU A 272 5.07 4.32 -5.87
N VAL A 273 3.76 4.42 -6.13
CA VAL A 273 3.04 5.68 -5.98
C VAL A 273 3.00 6.13 -4.52
N LEU A 274 2.75 5.22 -3.58
CA LEU A 274 2.78 5.54 -2.15
C LEU A 274 4.18 5.98 -1.68
N SER A 275 5.22 5.28 -2.11
CA SER A 275 6.60 5.60 -1.72
C SER A 275 7.09 6.91 -2.34
N LEU A 276 6.80 7.15 -3.62
CA LEU A 276 7.13 8.41 -4.30
C LEU A 276 6.33 9.57 -3.72
N GLY A 277 5.04 9.39 -3.42
CA GLY A 277 4.21 10.41 -2.77
C GLY A 277 4.74 10.79 -1.39
N LEU A 278 5.12 9.80 -0.57
CA LEU A 278 5.76 10.05 0.71
C LEU A 278 7.10 10.77 0.54
N MET A 279 7.94 10.36 -0.41
CA MET A 279 9.21 11.01 -0.67
C MET A 279 9.03 12.48 -1.09
N ILE A 280 8.05 12.77 -1.96
CA ILE A 280 7.69 14.16 -2.32
C ILE A 280 7.32 14.95 -1.06
N ASN A 281 6.45 14.42 -0.19
CA ASN A 281 6.05 15.09 1.04
C ASN A 281 7.27 15.43 1.94
N LEU A 282 8.23 14.51 2.04
CA LEU A 282 9.42 14.68 2.87
C LEU A 282 10.41 15.70 2.31
N LEU A 283 10.45 15.92 1.00
CA LEU A 283 11.38 16.84 0.34
C LEU A 283 10.74 18.22 0.08
N GLU A 284 9.46 18.28 -0.24
CA GLU A 284 8.77 19.51 -0.65
C GLU A 284 8.76 20.59 0.44
N TYR A 285 8.70 20.21 1.71
CA TYR A 285 8.61 21.17 2.83
C TYR A 285 9.76 21.09 3.85
N CYS A 286 10.80 20.28 3.57
CA CYS A 286 11.98 20.17 4.42
C CYS A 286 13.26 20.38 3.60
N ASP A 287 13.96 21.48 3.87
CA ASP A 287 15.17 21.84 3.13
C ASP A 287 16.36 20.96 3.55
N GLU A 288 16.42 20.55 4.82
CA GLU A 288 17.43 19.60 5.32
C GLU A 288 17.34 18.25 4.59
N ASN A 289 16.12 17.72 4.43
CA ASN A 289 15.89 16.50 3.65
C ASN A 289 16.25 16.68 2.18
N SER A 290 15.97 17.86 1.61
CA SER A 290 16.32 18.16 0.21
C SER A 290 17.82 18.16 0.01
N VAL A 291 18.59 18.81 0.89
CA VAL A 291 20.06 18.82 0.85
C VAL A 291 20.61 17.42 1.02
N LYS A 292 20.12 16.68 2.03
CA LYS A 292 20.51 15.29 2.26
C LYS A 292 20.28 14.42 1.02
N PHE A 293 19.10 14.53 0.40
CA PHE A 293 18.76 13.79 -0.82
C PHE A 293 19.72 14.06 -2.00
N MET A 294 20.22 15.29 -2.16
CA MET A 294 21.17 15.62 -3.24
C MET A 294 22.51 14.87 -3.10
N GLU A 295 22.89 14.49 -1.89
CA GLU A 295 24.15 13.81 -1.59
C GLU A 295 23.97 12.30 -1.33
N MET A 296 22.72 11.81 -1.36
CA MET A 296 22.41 10.41 -1.09
C MET A 296 22.85 9.50 -2.23
N TYR A 297 23.42 8.36 -1.86
CA TYR A 297 23.70 7.24 -2.75
C TYR A 297 22.68 6.13 -2.55
N ALA A 298 22.38 5.41 -3.62
CA ALA A 298 21.53 4.23 -3.59
C ALA A 298 21.97 3.21 -4.64
N LEU A 299 21.46 2.00 -4.50
CA LEU A 299 21.56 0.99 -5.54
C LEU A 299 20.58 1.32 -6.66
N GLY A 300 21.04 1.26 -7.92
CA GLY A 300 20.19 1.41 -9.10
C GLY A 300 18.98 0.47 -9.06
N SER A 301 17.85 0.90 -9.64
CA SER A 301 16.56 0.17 -9.50
C SER A 301 16.68 -1.27 -10.01
N PHE A 302 16.00 -2.20 -9.34
CA PHE A 302 16.08 -3.64 -9.63
C PHE A 302 15.71 -4.04 -11.06
N ASP A 303 14.97 -3.19 -11.76
CA ASP A 303 14.49 -3.39 -13.12
C ASP A 303 15.13 -2.42 -14.13
N THR A 304 16.27 -1.86 -13.76
CA THR A 304 17.09 -1.01 -14.61
C THR A 304 18.44 -1.66 -14.89
N VAL A 305 19.26 -1.05 -15.76
CA VAL A 305 20.52 -1.66 -16.22
C VAL A 305 21.55 -1.68 -15.10
N ASN A 306 21.48 -0.68 -14.22
CA ASN A 306 22.40 -0.53 -13.10
C ASN A 306 21.89 -1.17 -11.79
N ASP A 307 21.06 -2.21 -11.85
CA ASP A 307 20.69 -2.98 -10.65
C ASP A 307 21.93 -3.43 -9.87
N GLY A 308 21.96 -3.12 -8.57
CA GLY A 308 23.04 -3.46 -7.65
C GLY A 308 24.29 -2.59 -7.74
N TYR A 309 24.35 -1.58 -8.62
CA TYR A 309 25.43 -0.59 -8.65
C TYR A 309 25.08 0.62 -7.79
N GLU A 310 26.04 1.07 -6.99
CA GLU A 310 25.90 2.28 -6.18
C GLU A 310 26.08 3.53 -7.05
N MET A 311 25.13 4.45 -6.94
CA MET A 311 25.05 5.69 -7.71
C MET A 311 24.28 6.76 -6.96
N LEU A 312 24.27 7.99 -7.46
CA LEU A 312 23.50 9.06 -6.85
C LEU A 312 22.00 8.72 -6.87
N ALA A 313 21.29 9.01 -5.80
CA ALA A 313 19.85 8.78 -5.70
C ALA A 313 19.08 9.46 -6.86
N SER A 314 19.52 10.65 -7.25
CA SER A 314 18.97 11.38 -8.40
C SER A 314 19.20 10.66 -9.73
N GLU A 315 20.38 10.06 -9.92
CA GLU A 315 20.73 9.29 -11.11
C GLU A 315 19.85 8.04 -11.22
N ALA A 316 19.76 7.26 -10.14
CA ALA A 316 18.92 6.07 -10.08
C ALA A 316 17.44 6.38 -10.38
N LEU A 317 16.94 7.52 -9.88
CA LEU A 317 15.57 7.96 -10.14
C LEU A 317 15.37 8.42 -11.59
N VAL A 318 16.34 9.14 -12.19
CA VAL A 318 16.28 9.50 -13.61
C VAL A 318 16.29 8.24 -14.49
N GLU A 319 17.15 7.26 -14.20
CA GLU A 319 17.17 5.98 -14.90
C GLU A 319 15.84 5.23 -14.79
N LEU A 320 15.29 5.15 -13.58
CA LEU A 320 13.97 4.55 -13.35
C LEU A 320 12.87 5.29 -14.12
N MET A 321 12.88 6.62 -14.15
CA MET A 321 11.92 7.42 -14.91
C MET A 321 11.99 7.09 -16.41
N LEU A 322 13.19 7.07 -16.99
CA LEU A 322 13.38 6.75 -18.41
C LEU A 322 12.92 5.32 -18.74
N SER A 323 13.30 4.35 -17.90
CA SER A 323 12.83 2.96 -18.01
C SER A 323 11.30 2.87 -18.00
N ARG A 324 10.63 3.64 -17.13
CA ARG A 324 9.15 3.70 -17.10
C ARG A 324 8.55 4.35 -18.34
N LEU A 325 9.18 5.36 -18.91
CA LEU A 325 8.70 5.97 -20.15
C LEU A 325 8.82 5.02 -21.33
N ASP A 326 9.91 4.28 -21.43
CA ASP A 326 10.06 3.24 -22.45
C ASP A 326 9.04 2.11 -22.25
N ALA A 327 8.82 1.65 -21.02
CA ALA A 327 7.80 0.65 -20.71
C ALA A 327 6.37 1.13 -21.04
N ALA A 328 6.07 2.41 -20.79
CA ALA A 328 4.80 3.02 -21.16
C ALA A 328 4.62 3.06 -22.69
N ARG A 329 5.67 3.41 -23.43
CA ARG A 329 5.66 3.43 -24.91
C ARG A 329 5.45 2.03 -25.47
N VAL A 330 6.17 1.03 -24.97
CA VAL A 330 6.03 -0.36 -25.39
C VAL A 330 4.62 -0.89 -25.09
N SER A 331 4.04 -0.55 -23.94
CA SER A 331 2.67 -0.94 -23.59
C SER A 331 1.62 -0.31 -24.51
N GLU A 332 1.84 0.93 -24.95
CA GLU A 332 1.00 1.64 -25.93
C GLU A 332 1.11 1.00 -27.32
N GLU A 333 2.33 0.76 -27.81
CA GLU A 333 2.59 0.08 -29.09
C GLU A 333 1.94 -1.31 -29.14
N GLN A 334 2.03 -2.08 -28.06
CA GLN A 334 1.38 -3.39 -27.93
C GLN A 334 -0.15 -3.30 -27.92
N ALA A 335 -0.73 -2.29 -27.27
CA ALA A 335 -2.17 -2.08 -27.26
C ALA A 335 -2.69 -1.72 -28.66
N ASP A 336 -1.96 -0.88 -29.39
CA ASP A 336 -2.29 -0.47 -30.76
C ASP A 336 -2.18 -1.63 -31.75
N GLU A 337 -1.16 -2.48 -31.63
CA GLU A 337 -0.99 -3.68 -32.47
C GLU A 337 -2.11 -4.71 -32.26
N LEU A 338 -2.57 -4.88 -31.01
CA LEU A 338 -3.73 -5.73 -30.68
C LEU A 338 -5.02 -5.21 -31.33
N LEU A 339 -5.20 -3.88 -31.36
CA LEU A 339 -6.35 -3.26 -32.00
C LEU A 339 -6.28 -3.37 -33.53
N SER A 340 -5.13 -3.10 -34.15
CA SER A 340 -4.97 -3.17 -35.60
C SER A 340 -5.13 -4.60 -36.13
N SER A 341 -4.55 -5.59 -35.44
CA SER A 341 -4.70 -7.01 -35.81
C SER A 341 -6.14 -7.50 -35.70
N GLN A 342 -6.96 -6.91 -34.82
CA GLN A 342 -8.40 -7.17 -34.73
C GLN A 342 -9.19 -6.55 -35.87
N GLU A 343 -8.88 -5.31 -36.27
CA GLU A 343 -9.53 -4.68 -37.44
C GLU A 343 -9.31 -5.51 -38.71
N GLU A 344 -8.11 -6.05 -38.89
CA GLU A 344 -7.77 -6.97 -39.99
C GLU A 344 -8.51 -8.31 -39.90
N LYS A 345 -8.59 -8.91 -38.71
CA LYS A 345 -9.33 -10.18 -38.49
C LYS A 345 -10.83 -10.00 -38.69
N HIS A 346 -11.42 -8.90 -38.20
CA HIS A 346 -12.84 -8.59 -38.34
C HIS A 346 -13.20 -8.31 -39.82
N ALA A 347 -12.30 -7.67 -40.58
CA ALA A 347 -12.48 -7.52 -42.02
C ALA A 347 -12.50 -8.88 -42.75
N ALA A 348 -11.70 -9.85 -42.30
CA ALA A 348 -11.62 -11.19 -42.89
C ALA A 348 -12.74 -12.16 -42.44
N SER A 349 -13.31 -11.99 -41.25
CA SER A 349 -14.37 -12.86 -40.71
C SER A 349 -15.78 -12.50 -41.17
N ILE A 350 -16.01 -11.26 -41.66
CA ILE A 350 -17.26 -10.89 -42.36
C ILE A 350 -17.51 -11.81 -43.59
N GLU A 351 -16.48 -12.42 -44.16
CA GLU A 351 -16.59 -13.38 -45.27
C GLU A 351 -16.93 -14.82 -44.85
N LYS A 352 -16.76 -15.20 -43.56
CA LYS A 352 -16.94 -16.57 -43.06
C LYS A 352 -17.86 -16.56 -41.84
N LYS A 353 -19.12 -16.94 -42.01
CA LYS A 353 -20.20 -16.94 -41.00
C LYS A 353 -19.92 -17.82 -39.75
N ASP A 354 -18.98 -17.45 -38.90
CA ASP A 354 -18.79 -17.98 -37.54
C ASP A 354 -18.86 -16.81 -36.56
N VAL A 355 -20.01 -16.67 -35.88
CA VAL A 355 -20.37 -15.47 -35.09
C VAL A 355 -20.07 -15.64 -33.59
N GLU A 356 -20.09 -16.87 -33.05
CA GLU A 356 -19.83 -17.12 -31.62
C GLU A 356 -18.34 -17.06 -31.26
N THR A 357 -17.47 -17.75 -32.01
CA THR A 357 -16.01 -17.71 -31.80
C THR A 357 -15.39 -16.32 -32.02
N ALA A 358 -15.97 -15.52 -32.93
CA ALA A 358 -15.54 -14.15 -33.17
C ALA A 358 -15.87 -13.20 -32.00
N ALA A 359 -16.91 -13.51 -31.21
CA ALA A 359 -17.28 -12.71 -30.04
C ALA A 359 -16.35 -12.99 -28.84
N ASP A 360 -16.02 -14.26 -28.60
CA ASP A 360 -15.09 -14.66 -27.53
C ASP A 360 -13.66 -14.12 -27.80
N ASP A 361 -13.18 -14.23 -29.05
CA ASP A 361 -11.86 -13.69 -29.47
C ASP A 361 -11.79 -12.14 -29.33
N LEU A 362 -12.93 -11.47 -29.55
CA LEU A 362 -13.04 -10.02 -29.40
C LEU A 362 -13.01 -9.61 -27.93
N GLU A 363 -13.73 -10.34 -27.06
CA GLU A 363 -13.73 -10.08 -25.62
C GLU A 363 -12.33 -10.29 -25.01
N GLU A 364 -11.64 -11.38 -25.38
CA GLU A 364 -10.27 -11.65 -24.92
C GLU A 364 -9.30 -10.55 -25.39
N THR A 365 -9.39 -10.13 -26.65
CA THR A 365 -8.50 -9.08 -27.16
C THR A 365 -8.78 -7.74 -26.50
N LEU A 366 -10.06 -7.41 -26.27
CA LEU A 366 -10.44 -6.20 -25.55
C LEU A 366 -9.91 -6.22 -24.10
N MET A 367 -9.98 -7.36 -23.39
CA MET A 367 -9.37 -7.48 -22.06
C MET A 367 -7.85 -7.27 -22.10
N LYS A 368 -7.14 -7.86 -23.06
CA LYS A 368 -5.69 -7.70 -23.23
C LYS A 368 -5.30 -6.25 -23.55
N THR A 369 -6.03 -5.60 -24.45
CA THR A 369 -5.83 -4.18 -24.77
C THR A 369 -6.08 -3.30 -23.54
N LEU A 370 -7.15 -3.54 -22.78
CA LEU A 370 -7.44 -2.81 -21.55
C LEU A 370 -6.34 -3.00 -20.49
N GLN A 371 -5.81 -4.22 -20.35
CA GLN A 371 -4.71 -4.50 -19.44
C GLN A 371 -3.43 -3.74 -19.85
N LYS A 372 -3.09 -3.73 -21.15
CA LYS A 372 -1.93 -3.00 -21.67
C LYS A 372 -2.09 -1.48 -21.55
N ALA A 373 -3.29 -0.95 -21.80
CA ALA A 373 -3.61 0.45 -21.53
C ALA A 373 -3.48 0.80 -20.03
N GLY A 374 -3.93 -0.10 -19.14
CA GLY A 374 -3.73 0.03 -17.70
C GLY A 374 -2.24 0.10 -17.32
N LYS A 375 -1.41 -0.78 -17.89
CA LYS A 375 0.05 -0.77 -17.68
C LYS A 375 0.73 0.49 -18.22
N HIS A 376 0.33 0.96 -19.40
CA HIS A 376 0.78 2.25 -19.93
C HIS A 376 0.52 3.39 -18.93
N MET A 377 -0.69 3.43 -18.36
CA MET A 377 -1.05 4.44 -17.36
C MET A 377 -0.21 4.31 -16.09
N GLU A 378 -0.04 3.10 -15.55
CA GLU A 378 0.78 2.85 -14.36
C GLU A 378 2.21 3.41 -14.54
N HIS A 379 2.85 3.05 -15.65
CA HIS A 379 4.21 3.49 -15.96
C HIS A 379 4.31 5.02 -16.14
N SER A 380 3.36 5.62 -16.85
CA SER A 380 3.31 7.06 -17.09
C SER A 380 3.13 7.86 -15.78
N ILE A 381 2.29 7.37 -14.87
CA ILE A 381 2.07 8.00 -13.56
C ILE A 381 3.34 7.91 -12.71
N ILE A 382 4.00 6.74 -12.65
CA ILE A 382 5.26 6.59 -11.90
C ILE A 382 6.32 7.57 -12.41
N ALA A 383 6.51 7.65 -13.73
CA ALA A 383 7.46 8.58 -14.34
C ALA A 383 7.12 10.05 -13.98
N ALA A 384 5.84 10.42 -13.98
CA ALA A 384 5.41 11.75 -13.58
C ALA A 384 5.71 12.06 -12.10
N TYR A 385 5.48 11.12 -11.19
CA TYR A 385 5.82 11.31 -9.77
C TYR A 385 7.32 11.51 -9.56
N ILE A 386 8.16 10.76 -10.27
CA ILE A 386 9.62 10.97 -10.23
C ILE A 386 9.98 12.36 -10.77
N ALA A 387 9.39 12.77 -11.89
CA ALA A 387 9.63 14.09 -12.47
C ALA A 387 9.18 15.23 -11.51
N ILE A 388 8.06 15.07 -10.80
CA ILE A 388 7.60 15.99 -9.76
C ILE A 388 8.63 16.07 -8.64
N LEU A 389 9.05 14.92 -8.11
CA LEU A 389 10.01 14.83 -7.01
C LEU A 389 11.33 15.54 -7.35
N LEU A 390 11.94 15.21 -8.48
CA LEU A 390 13.20 15.83 -8.91
C LEU A 390 13.01 17.32 -9.18
N GLY A 391 11.86 17.70 -9.76
CA GLY A 391 11.49 19.09 -9.98
C GLY A 391 11.32 19.90 -8.69
N CYS A 392 10.73 19.32 -7.64
CA CYS A 392 10.57 19.94 -6.33
C CYS A 392 11.92 20.25 -5.68
N VAL A 393 12.87 19.31 -5.75
CA VAL A 393 14.23 19.53 -5.23
C VAL A 393 14.98 20.58 -6.07
N ALA A 394 14.88 20.51 -7.40
CA ALA A 394 15.54 21.45 -8.30
C ALA A 394 15.02 22.89 -8.19
N GLN A 395 13.73 23.08 -7.90
CA GLN A 395 13.14 24.41 -7.70
C GLN A 395 13.72 25.13 -6.48
N LYS A 396 14.13 24.38 -5.47
CA LYS A 396 14.70 24.91 -4.23
C LYS A 396 16.23 25.05 -4.27
N ASN A 397 16.89 24.18 -5.03
CA ASN A 397 18.34 24.03 -5.05
C ASN A 397 18.86 24.21 -6.49
N PRO A 398 19.21 25.43 -6.93
CA PRO A 398 19.67 25.69 -8.29
C PRO A 398 20.90 24.89 -8.71
N GLU A 399 21.80 24.60 -7.78
CA GLU A 399 22.99 23.76 -7.98
C GLU A 399 22.63 22.31 -8.35
N PHE A 400 21.47 21.82 -7.90
CA PHE A 400 20.99 20.49 -8.26
C PHE A 400 20.63 20.37 -9.75
N ILE A 401 20.31 21.50 -10.40
CA ILE A 401 19.97 21.51 -11.83
C ILE A 401 21.16 21.04 -12.65
N ASP A 402 22.38 21.43 -12.29
CA ASP A 402 23.57 21.03 -13.04
C ASP A 402 23.88 19.55 -12.81
N VAL A 403 23.71 19.04 -11.57
CA VAL A 403 23.78 17.60 -11.27
C VAL A 403 22.75 16.81 -12.08
N LEU A 404 21.51 17.29 -12.20
CA LEU A 404 20.48 16.61 -12.98
C LEU A 404 20.79 16.58 -14.48
N LYS A 405 21.39 17.65 -15.04
CA LYS A 405 21.77 17.70 -16.46
C LYS A 405 22.76 16.60 -16.84
N ASP A 406 23.61 16.19 -15.91
CA ASP A 406 24.57 15.10 -16.16
C ASP A 406 23.88 13.74 -16.31
N HIS A 407 22.67 13.58 -15.76
CA HIS A 407 21.93 12.32 -15.78
C HIS A 407 20.77 12.29 -16.79
N VAL A 408 20.21 13.45 -17.18
CA VAL A 408 19.12 13.51 -18.16
C VAL A 408 19.64 13.44 -19.61
N PRO A 409 18.88 12.84 -20.55
CA PRO A 409 19.30 12.75 -21.95
C PRO A 409 19.61 14.14 -22.55
N ASP A 410 20.75 14.24 -23.24
CA ASP A 410 21.23 15.47 -23.87
C ASP A 410 21.39 16.69 -22.93
N GLY A 411 21.33 16.50 -21.60
CA GLY A 411 21.31 17.59 -20.63
C GLY A 411 20.05 18.46 -20.72
N LYS A 412 18.94 17.91 -21.26
CA LYS A 412 17.70 18.64 -21.50
C LYS A 412 16.54 18.09 -20.69
N PHE A 413 15.78 19.01 -20.10
CA PHE A 413 14.60 18.68 -19.29
C PHE A 413 13.31 18.50 -20.11
N ASP A 414 13.39 18.52 -21.45
CA ASP A 414 12.22 18.43 -22.33
C ASP A 414 11.38 17.18 -22.02
N VAL A 415 12.02 16.04 -21.82
CA VAL A 415 11.37 14.77 -21.47
C VAL A 415 10.56 14.90 -20.17
N MET A 416 11.17 15.45 -19.12
CA MET A 416 10.49 15.64 -17.83
C MET A 416 9.31 16.61 -17.96
N VAL A 417 9.51 17.73 -18.67
CA VAL A 417 8.48 18.74 -18.88
C VAL A 417 7.28 18.16 -19.65
N ASP A 418 7.52 17.36 -20.68
CA ASP A 418 6.44 16.78 -21.48
C ASP A 418 5.67 15.70 -20.71
N VAL A 419 6.34 14.90 -19.88
CA VAL A 419 5.69 13.98 -18.94
C VAL A 419 4.78 14.74 -17.97
N LEU A 420 5.27 15.83 -17.39
CA LEU A 420 4.49 16.66 -16.47
C LEU A 420 3.28 17.33 -17.15
N LYS A 421 3.42 17.78 -18.40
CA LYS A 421 2.29 18.34 -19.17
C LYS A 421 1.21 17.28 -19.41
N LYS A 422 1.60 16.07 -19.84
CA LYS A 422 0.68 14.94 -20.05
C LYS A 422 -0.01 14.57 -18.74
N PHE A 423 0.74 14.44 -17.66
CA PHE A 423 0.20 14.11 -16.35
C PHE A 423 -0.77 15.19 -15.84
N LYS A 424 -0.43 16.47 -16.00
CA LYS A 424 -1.36 17.57 -15.68
C LYS A 424 -2.66 17.43 -16.45
N SER A 425 -2.60 17.21 -17.76
CA SER A 425 -3.78 17.02 -18.61
C SER A 425 -4.59 15.77 -18.26
N PHE A 426 -3.98 14.77 -17.63
CA PHE A 426 -4.65 13.56 -17.17
C PHE A 426 -5.39 13.78 -15.83
N VAL A 427 -4.80 14.59 -14.94
CA VAL A 427 -5.36 14.85 -13.60
C VAL A 427 -6.40 15.98 -13.59
N THR A 428 -6.30 16.93 -14.54
CA THR A 428 -7.26 18.04 -14.72
C THR A 428 -8.34 17.68 -15.73
#